data_AF-A0A9X1IF96-F1
#
_entry.id   AF-A0A9X1IF96-F1
#
_cell.length_a   1.000
_cell.length_b   1.000
_cell.length_c   1.000
_cell.angle_alpha   90.00
_cell.angle_beta   90.00
_cell.angle_gamma   90.00
#
_symmetry.space_group_name_H-M   'P 1'
#
loop_
_entity.id
_entity.type
_entity.pdbx_description
1 polymer ?
#
loop_
_entity_poly.entity_id
_entity_poly.type
_entity_poly.pdbx_seq_one_letter_code
_entity_poly.pdbx_strand_id
1 'polypeptide(L)' 'MASEESSAARRGAEGHGPGLFGWYILAGLLVVGGLVLSARAGDDYMAASGLLFAAFGVLLGFRLLGRALP' A
#
# COMPACT_ATOMS: atom_id res chain seq x y z
N MET A 1 29.38 1.48 23.97
CA MET A 1 28.39 2.58 24.10
C MET A 1 27.85 3.07 22.75
N ALA A 2 28.65 3.29 21.69
CA ALA A 2 28.13 3.66 20.37
C ALA A 2 27.23 2.59 19.67
N SER A 3 27.35 1.31 20.04
CA SER A 3 26.58 0.22 19.44
C SER A 3 25.12 0.16 19.93
N GLU A 4 24.85 0.64 21.15
CA GLU A 4 23.50 0.69 21.73
C GLU A 4 22.67 1.83 21.14
N GLU A 5 23.32 2.96 20.87
CA GLU A 5 22.69 4.12 20.22
C GLU A 5 22.24 3.81 18.78
N SER A 6 23.06 3.04 18.04
CA SER A 6 22.71 2.57 16.69
C SER A 6 21.54 1.55 16.69
N SER A 7 21.45 0.72 17.73
CA SER A 7 20.36 -0.25 17.92
C SER A 7 19.04 0.44 18.34
N ALA A 8 19.12 1.47 19.19
CA ALA A 8 17.98 2.30 19.58
C ALA A 8 17.47 3.16 18.42
N ALA A 9 18.38 3.72 17.60
CA ALA A 9 18.02 4.44 16.38
C ALA A 9 17.35 3.54 15.33
N ARG A 10 17.81 2.28 15.18
CA ARG A 10 17.13 1.28 14.34
C ARG A 10 15.73 0.92 14.86
N ARG A 11 15.55 0.71 16.16
CA ARG A 11 14.22 0.43 16.75
C ARG A 11 13.25 1.61 16.61
N GLY A 12 13.74 2.85 16.67
CA GLY A 12 12.94 4.05 16.37
C GLY A 12 12.47 4.13 14.92
N ALA A 13 13.30 3.65 13.97
CA ALA A 13 12.94 3.54 12.56
C ALA A 13 12.00 2.36 12.25
N GLU A 14 12.05 1.28 13.05
CA GLU A 14 11.12 0.14 12.96
C GLU A 14 9.69 0.51 13.40
N GLY A 15 9.53 1.55 14.23
CA GLY A 15 8.23 2.11 14.61
C GLY A 15 7.58 3.01 13.55
N HIS A 16 8.27 3.32 12.45
CA HIS A 16 7.79 4.16 11.35
C HIS A 16 7.50 3.37 10.05
N GLY A 17 7.61 2.05 10.06
CA GLY A 17 7.03 1.24 8.99
C GLY A 17 5.53 1.56 8.92
N PRO A 18 4.92 1.72 7.73
CA PRO A 18 3.48 1.90 7.63
C PRO A 18 2.86 0.75 8.39
N GLY A 19 2.23 1.05 9.53
CA GLY A 19 1.51 0.05 10.30
C GLY A 19 0.48 -0.63 9.41
N LEU A 20 -0.16 -1.70 9.88
CA LEU A 20 -1.22 -2.38 9.13
C LEU A 20 -2.23 -1.37 8.52
N PHE A 21 -2.53 -0.31 9.27
CA PHE A 21 -3.35 0.83 8.84
C PHE A 21 -2.78 1.61 7.64
N GLY A 22 -1.48 1.92 7.61
CA GLY A 22 -0.84 2.58 6.48
C GLY A 22 -0.90 1.74 5.20
N TRP A 23 -0.80 0.42 5.33
CA TRP A 23 -0.99 -0.51 4.22
C TRP A 23 -2.44 -0.55 3.70
N TYR A 24 -3.43 -0.46 4.59
CA TYR A 24 -4.84 -0.33 4.17
C TYR A 24 -5.12 0.99 3.46
N ILE A 25 -4.55 2.11 3.94
CA ILE A 25 -4.67 3.40 3.26
C ILE A 25 -4.06 3.32 1.86
N LEU A 26 -2.87 2.72 1.73
CA LEU A 26 -2.22 2.52 0.44
C LEU A 26 -3.08 1.65 -0.50
N ALA A 27 -3.63 0.54 0.00
CA ALA A 27 -4.54 -0.31 -0.75
C ALA A 27 -5.76 0.48 -1.26
N GLY A 28 -6.39 1.28 -0.39
CA GLY A 28 -7.50 2.15 -0.76
C GLY A 28 -7.13 3.20 -1.82
N LEU A 29 -5.97 3.85 -1.67
CA LEU A 29 -5.43 4.81 -2.64
C LEU A 29 -5.18 4.17 -4.00
N LEU A 30 -4.67 2.93 -4.03
CA LEU A 30 -4.50 2.17 -5.27
C LEU A 30 -5.84 1.92 -5.97
N VAL A 31 -6.86 1.51 -5.21
CA VAL A 31 -8.21 1.25 -5.75
C VAL A 31 -8.83 2.52 -6.31
N VAL A 32 -8.93 3.57 -5.49
CA VAL A 32 -9.58 4.81 -5.89
C VAL A 32 -8.78 5.51 -6.98
N GLY A 33 -7.46 5.61 -6.84
CA GLY A 33 -6.58 6.21 -7.83
C GLY A 33 -6.60 5.47 -9.17
N GLY A 34 -6.57 4.13 -9.13
CA GLY A 34 -6.67 3.30 -10.32
C GLY A 34 -7.99 3.46 -11.06
N LEU A 35 -9.11 3.48 -10.34
CA LEU A 35 -10.44 3.70 -10.91
C LEU A 35 -10.57 5.11 -11.52
N VAL A 36 -10.08 6.15 -10.82
CA VAL A 36 -10.10 7.52 -11.33
C VAL A 36 -9.25 7.65 -12.59
N LEU A 37 -8.06 7.05 -12.60
CA LEU A 37 -7.17 7.04 -13.76
C LEU A 37 -7.83 6.33 -14.94
N SER A 38 -8.46 5.17 -14.70
CA SER A 38 -9.17 4.42 -15.73
C SER A 38 -10.37 5.19 -16.30
N ALA A 39 -11.15 5.84 -15.43
CA ALA A 39 -12.31 6.65 -15.83
C ALA A 39 -11.93 7.93 -16.59
N ARG A 40 -10.69 8.41 -16.44
CA ARG A 40 -10.15 9.58 -17.15
C ARG A 40 -9.20 9.20 -18.29
N ALA A 41 -9.11 7.91 -18.63
CA ALA A 41 -8.22 7.44 -19.66
C ALA A 41 -8.68 7.96 -21.04
N GLY A 42 -7.74 8.52 -21.79
CA GLY A 42 -7.95 8.89 -23.20
C GLY A 42 -7.61 7.75 -24.18
N ASP A 43 -7.04 6.65 -23.67
CA ASP A 43 -6.64 5.48 -24.44
C ASP A 43 -6.84 4.18 -23.63
N ASP A 44 -6.87 3.05 -24.33
CA ASP A 44 -7.11 1.74 -23.74
C ASP A 44 -5.96 1.28 -22.82
N TYR A 45 -4.73 1.75 -23.05
CA TYR A 45 -3.56 1.40 -22.24
C TYR A 45 -3.64 2.03 -20.85
N MET A 46 -4.02 3.30 -20.75
CA MET A 46 -4.28 3.99 -19.50
C MET A 46 -5.48 3.40 -18.78
N ALA A 47 -6.55 3.04 -19.53
CA ALA A 47 -7.73 2.40 -18.95
C ALA A 47 -7.37 1.07 -18.29
N ALA A 48 -6.63 0.21 -19.00
CA ALA A 48 -6.14 -1.07 -18.49
C ALA A 48 -5.18 -0.90 -17.31
N SER A 49 -4.26 0.07 -17.39
CA SER A 49 -3.29 0.37 -16.34
C SER A 49 -3.97 0.83 -15.05
N GLY A 50 -5.01 1.67 -15.14
CA GLY A 50 -5.84 2.07 -14.01
C GLY A 50 -6.59 0.88 -13.40
N LEU A 51 -7.15 0.01 -14.23
CA LEU A 51 -7.81 -1.22 -13.77
C LEU A 51 -6.85 -2.16 -13.04
N LEU A 52 -5.63 -2.34 -13.57
CA LEU A 52 -4.55 -3.11 -12.95
C LEU A 52 -4.18 -2.55 -11.59
N PHE A 53 -4.04 -1.23 -11.48
CA PHE A 53 -3.76 -0.55 -10.21
C PHE A 53 -4.88 -0.80 -9.19
N ALA A 54 -6.13 -0.71 -9.63
CA ALA A 54 -7.27 -0.97 -8.78
C ALA A 54 -7.34 -2.43 -8.33
N ALA A 55 -7.15 -3.39 -9.25
CA ALA A 55 -7.11 -4.82 -8.94
C ALA A 55 -5.99 -5.15 -7.93
N PHE A 56 -4.82 -4.51 -8.08
CA PHE A 56 -3.70 -4.70 -7.16
C PHE A 56 -4.01 -4.16 -5.76
N GLY A 57 -4.69 -3.00 -5.67
CA GLY A 57 -5.16 -2.44 -4.41
C GLY A 57 -6.15 -3.37 -3.70
N VAL A 58 -7.10 -3.95 -4.42
CA VAL A 58 -8.06 -4.93 -3.87
C VAL A 58 -7.32 -6.17 -3.37
N LEU A 59 -6.41 -6.73 -4.17
CA LEU A 59 -5.64 -7.92 -3.80
C LEU A 59 -4.79 -7.66 -2.55
N LEU A 60 -4.14 -6.50 -2.47
CA LEU A 60 -3.37 -6.08 -1.31
C LEU A 60 -4.26 -5.98 -0.07
N GLY A 61 -5.43 -5.34 -0.18
CA GLY A 61 -6.41 -5.26 0.90
C GLY A 61 -6.87 -6.63 1.40
N PHE A 62 -7.15 -7.56 0.47
CA PHE A 62 -7.54 -8.93 0.80
C PHE A 62 -6.41 -9.70 1.49
N ARG A 63 -5.18 -9.53 1.02
CA ARG A 63 -3.99 -10.14 1.63
C ARG A 63 -3.71 -9.60 3.03
N LEU A 64 -3.94 -8.32 3.28
CA LEU A 64 -3.86 -7.73 4.61
C LEU A 64 -4.96 -8.29 5.52
N LEU A 65 -6.18 -8.45 4.99
CA LEU A 65 -7.30 -9.05 5.74
C LEU A 65 -7.01 -10.50 6.13
N GLY A 66 -6.48 -11.31 5.21
CA GLY A 66 -6.06 -12.69 5.50
C GLY A 66 -4.90 -12.79 6.49
N ARG A 67 -4.11 -11.73 6.65
CA ARG A 67 -3.04 -11.63 7.66
C ARG A 67 -3.56 -11.13 9.02
N ALA A 68 -4.75 -10.53 9.06
CA ALA A 68 -5.43 -10.07 10.26
C ALA A 68 -6.38 -11.13 10.87
N LEU A 69 -6.73 -12.16 10.09
CA LEU A 69 -7.45 -13.34 10.57
C LEU A 69 -6.48 -14.33 11.24
N PRO A 70 -6.82 -14.86 12.44
CA PRO A 70 -6.00 -15.80 13.20
C PRO A 70 -5.91 -17.19 12.56
#